data_AF-A0A9P0GLM9-F1
#
_entry.id   AF-A0A9P0GLM9-F1
#
_cell.length_a   1.000
_cell.length_b   1.000
_cell.length_c   1.000
_cell.angle_alpha   90.00
_cell.angle_beta   90.00
_cell.angle_gamma   90.00
#
_symmetry.space_group_name_H-M   'P 1'
#
loop_
_entity.id
_entity.type
_entity.pdbx_description
1 polymer ?
#
loop_
_entity_poly.entity_id
_entity_poly.type
_entity_poly.pdbx_seq_one_letter_code
_entity_poly.pdbx_strand_id
1 'polypeptide(L)'
;MFESASSIFILELTYPIDKERLQHSKKEDVHEDLLCALSLPTNTTEAQLFKSPDGYIKTTKMVLCQHCTDGAAAMTAGLTARIKEVAPNSKSSHCVIHKETLASLKMLPEFNSILIDAVKVINHIKAHAHNSRLFDQLYKEMEAEYSCLLLYTEIGWLSKGKWLSRIFELREPLQRFLSEN
;
A
#
# COMPACT_ATOMS: atom_id res chain seq x y z
N MET A 1 8.62 14.22 -11.84
CA MET A 1 7.32 14.84 -12.12
C MET A 1 6.44 13.76 -12.71
N PHE A 2 5.57 13.16 -11.89
CA PHE A 2 4.54 12.23 -12.35
C PHE A 2 3.20 12.84 -11.99
N GLU A 3 2.59 13.50 -12.96
CA GLU A 3 1.19 13.91 -12.90
C GLU A 3 0.30 12.82 -13.51
N SER A 4 -0.94 12.79 -13.04
CA SER A 4 -2.12 12.16 -13.67
C SER A 4 -2.39 10.67 -13.45
N ALA A 5 -3.64 10.44 -13.03
CA ALA A 5 -4.50 9.31 -13.37
C ALA A 5 -4.09 7.88 -12.96
N SER A 6 -4.38 7.54 -11.70
CA SER A 6 -5.16 6.34 -11.35
C SER A 6 -5.68 6.44 -9.91
N SER A 7 -6.74 7.23 -9.70
CA SER A 7 -7.44 7.33 -8.42
C SER A 7 -8.29 6.08 -8.16
N ILE A 8 -7.62 4.96 -7.85
CA ILE A 8 -8.29 3.77 -7.32
C ILE A 8 -8.87 4.15 -5.95
N PHE A 9 -10.19 4.21 -5.89
CA PHE A 9 -10.93 4.35 -4.65
C PHE A 9 -11.09 2.99 -3.99
N ILE A 10 -10.37 2.77 -2.89
CA ILE A 10 -10.65 1.66 -1.99
C ILE A 10 -11.42 2.22 -0.80
N LEU A 11 -12.73 1.97 -0.78
CA LEU A 11 -13.56 2.15 0.41
C LEU A 11 -13.45 0.88 1.27
N GLU A 12 -12.42 0.81 2.11
CA GLU A 12 -12.32 -0.19 3.19
C GLU A 12 -13.42 0.09 4.22
N LEU A 13 -14.47 -0.72 4.21
CA LEU A 13 -15.59 -0.60 5.15
C LEU A 13 -15.60 -1.80 6.10
N THR A 14 -15.25 -1.58 7.37
CA THR A 14 -15.39 -2.59 8.41
C THR A 14 -16.86 -2.76 8.81
N TYR A 15 -17.43 -3.91 8.44
CA TYR A 15 -18.80 -4.29 8.76
C TYR A 15 -18.91 -5.09 10.06
N PRO A 16 -19.94 -4.86 10.88
CA PRO A 16 -20.62 -5.93 11.58
C PRO A 16 -21.57 -6.63 10.59
N ILE A 17 -21.20 -7.82 10.11
CA ILE A 17 -22.05 -8.64 9.24
C ILE A 17 -23.25 -9.15 10.05
N ASP A 18 -24.46 -9.00 9.47
CA ASP A 18 -25.77 -9.52 9.87
C ASP A 18 -26.06 -9.81 11.36
N LYS A 19 -27.07 -9.11 11.88
CA LYS A 19 -27.61 -9.27 13.24
C LYS A 19 -28.08 -10.69 13.59
N GLU A 20 -28.32 -11.55 12.60
CA GLU A 20 -28.76 -12.94 12.79
C GLU A 20 -27.59 -13.94 12.95
N ARG A 21 -26.36 -13.59 12.56
CA ARG A 21 -25.19 -14.49 12.71
C ARG A 21 -24.49 -14.36 14.08
N LEU A 22 -24.91 -13.39 14.89
CA LEU A 22 -24.28 -12.96 16.14
C LEU A 22 -24.23 -13.97 17.30
N GLN A 23 -24.73 -15.21 17.11
CA GLN A 23 -24.66 -16.27 18.14
C GLN A 23 -23.52 -17.28 17.93
N HIS A 24 -22.80 -17.27 16.79
CA HIS A 24 -21.87 -18.36 16.44
C HIS A 24 -20.50 -17.94 15.85
N SER A 25 -19.82 -16.95 16.45
CA SER A 25 -18.38 -16.72 16.18
C SER A 25 -17.61 -16.19 17.40
N LYS A 26 -17.01 -17.11 18.18
CA LYS A 26 -16.01 -16.77 19.21
C LYS A 26 -14.60 -16.72 18.61
N LYS A 27 -14.33 -15.68 17.83
CA LYS A 27 -13.00 -15.08 17.56
C LYS A 27 -13.23 -13.81 16.75
N GLU A 28 -12.45 -12.77 17.02
CA GLU A 28 -12.49 -11.50 16.27
C GLU A 28 -11.70 -11.64 14.96
N ASP A 29 -12.21 -12.44 14.03
CA ASP A 29 -11.65 -12.51 12.68
C ASP A 29 -12.08 -11.24 11.91
N VAL A 30 -11.13 -10.32 11.71
CA VAL A 30 -11.32 -9.14 10.87
C VAL A 30 -11.39 -9.58 9.41
N HIS A 31 -12.52 -9.32 8.77
CA HIS A 31 -12.75 -9.64 7.36
C HIS A 31 -12.63 -8.36 6.52
N GLU A 32 -11.61 -8.32 5.67
CA GLU A 32 -11.37 -7.26 4.69
C GLU A 32 -11.81 -7.75 3.30
N ASP A 33 -12.80 -7.06 2.70
CA ASP A 33 -13.32 -7.34 1.37
C ASP A 33 -13.29 -6.08 0.50
N LEU A 34 -12.97 -6.24 -0.78
CA LEU A 34 -13.05 -5.14 -1.75
C LEU A 34 -14.51 -4.87 -2.12
N LEU A 35 -15.08 -3.81 -1.56
CA LEU A 35 -16.49 -3.46 -1.77
C LEU A 35 -16.83 -3.11 -3.22
N CYS A 36 -15.99 -2.28 -3.85
CA CYS A 36 -16.09 -1.91 -5.25
C CYS A 36 -14.78 -1.26 -5.74
N ALA A 37 -14.53 -1.33 -7.05
CA ALA A 37 -13.51 -0.55 -7.73
C ALA A 37 -14.20 0.19 -8.90
N LEU A 38 -14.26 1.52 -8.83
CA LEU A 38 -15.08 2.33 -9.72
C LEU A 38 -14.18 3.23 -10.59
N SER A 39 -14.35 3.14 -11.91
CA SER A 39 -13.65 4.02 -12.85
C SER A 39 -14.24 5.43 -12.77
N LEU A 40 -13.36 6.43 -12.73
CA LEU A 40 -13.71 7.84 -12.69
C LEU A 40 -13.37 8.50 -14.04
N PRO A 41 -14.21 9.41 -14.57
CA PRO A 41 -13.91 10.16 -15.77
C PRO A 41 -12.71 11.08 -15.56
N THR A 42 -11.99 11.41 -16.64
CA THR A 42 -10.71 12.14 -16.59
C THR A 42 -10.80 13.53 -15.93
N ASN A 43 -11.97 14.16 -15.96
CA ASN A 43 -12.27 15.45 -15.36
C ASN A 43 -13.03 15.32 -14.03
N THR A 44 -12.43 14.63 -13.06
CA THR A 44 -13.07 14.25 -11.80
C THR A 44 -13.49 15.46 -10.95
N THR A 45 -14.80 15.75 -10.94
CA THR A 45 -15.40 16.75 -10.03
C THR A 45 -15.85 16.09 -8.72
N GLU A 46 -15.93 16.87 -7.63
CA GLU A 46 -16.42 16.39 -6.32
C GLU A 46 -17.80 15.70 -6.39
N ALA A 47 -18.69 16.18 -7.25
CA ALA A 47 -20.01 15.59 -7.46
C ALA A 47 -19.93 14.21 -8.14
N GLN A 48 -18.97 14.01 -9.06
CA GLN A 48 -18.74 12.72 -9.69
C GLN A 48 -17.99 11.75 -8.76
N LEU A 49 -17.10 12.24 -7.90
CA LEU A 49 -16.50 11.45 -6.81
C LEU A 49 -17.56 10.86 -5.89
N PHE A 50 -18.58 11.64 -5.54
CA PHE A 50 -19.61 11.20 -4.59
C PHE A 50 -20.76 10.40 -5.22
N LYS A 51 -21.16 10.69 -6.47
CA LYS A 51 -22.28 10.00 -7.14
C LYS A 51 -22.13 8.48 -7.13
N SER A 52 -20.89 8.00 -7.28
CA SER A 52 -20.54 6.58 -7.33
C SER A 52 -20.71 5.87 -5.96
N PRO A 53 -20.06 6.32 -4.87
CA PRO A 53 -20.34 5.83 -3.51
C PRO A 53 -21.80 6.00 -3.06
N ASP A 54 -22.43 7.14 -3.34
CA ASP A 54 -23.80 7.44 -2.91
C ASP A 54 -24.82 6.44 -3.48
N GLY A 55 -24.75 6.17 -4.79
CA GLY A 55 -25.58 5.17 -5.44
C GLY A 55 -25.39 3.79 -4.81
N TYR A 56 -24.14 3.40 -4.54
CA TYR A 56 -23.81 2.10 -3.95
C TYR A 56 -24.38 1.97 -2.52
N ILE A 57 -24.08 2.92 -1.62
CA ILE A 57 -24.56 2.94 -0.23
C ILE A 57 -26.10 2.85 -0.17
N LYS A 58 -26.79 3.58 -1.06
CA LYS A 58 -28.26 3.55 -1.18
C LYS A 58 -28.79 2.19 -1.64
N THR A 59 -28.16 1.56 -2.65
CA THR A 59 -28.61 0.25 -3.15
C THR A 59 -28.36 -0.90 -2.17
N THR A 60 -27.24 -0.89 -1.44
CA THR A 60 -26.86 -1.98 -0.53
C THR A 60 -27.39 -1.82 0.89
N LYS A 61 -28.10 -0.72 1.19
CA LYS A 61 -28.61 -0.36 2.54
C LYS A 61 -27.52 -0.38 3.62
N MET A 62 -26.32 0.00 3.20
CA MET A 62 -25.10 -0.18 3.96
C MET A 62 -24.89 0.92 5.01
N VAL A 63 -24.51 0.54 6.23
CA VAL A 63 -24.23 1.49 7.33
C VAL A 63 -22.74 1.83 7.35
N LEU A 64 -22.42 3.02 6.85
CA LEU A 64 -21.04 3.50 6.73
C LEU A 64 -20.48 4.02 8.07
N CYS A 65 -19.92 3.12 8.89
CA CYS A 65 -19.35 3.44 10.21
C CYS A 65 -18.09 4.33 10.15
N GLN A 66 -17.19 4.06 9.21
CA GLN A 66 -15.93 4.79 9.03
C GLN A 66 -15.53 4.78 7.56
N HIS A 67 -14.81 5.81 7.11
CA HIS A 67 -14.19 5.89 5.79
C HIS A 67 -12.77 6.46 5.90
N CYS A 68 -11.92 6.11 4.94
CA CYS A 68 -10.53 6.51 4.88
C CYS A 68 -10.25 7.27 3.57
N THR A 69 -9.47 8.35 3.62
CA THR A 69 -9.07 9.12 2.42
C THR A 69 -7.58 9.42 2.40
N ASP A 70 -6.97 9.58 1.23
CA ASP A 70 -5.55 9.91 1.09
C ASP A 70 -5.15 11.21 1.82
N GLY A 71 -6.07 12.18 1.93
CA GLY A 71 -5.84 13.48 2.53
C GLY A 71 -5.84 14.64 1.53
N ALA A 72 -6.03 14.39 0.23
CA ALA A 72 -6.14 15.44 -0.77
C ALA A 72 -7.36 16.35 -0.49
N ALA A 73 -7.30 17.62 -0.91
CA ALA A 73 -8.35 18.59 -0.61
C ALA A 73 -9.72 18.19 -1.17
N ALA A 74 -9.78 17.69 -2.41
CA ALA A 74 -11.02 17.18 -3.02
C ALA A 74 -11.66 16.01 -2.24
N MET A 75 -10.84 15.25 -1.51
CA MET A 75 -11.26 14.08 -0.76
C MET A 75 -11.74 14.47 0.64
N THR A 76 -10.97 15.32 1.32
CA THR A 76 -11.20 15.73 2.71
C THR A 76 -12.23 16.85 2.86
N ALA A 77 -12.29 17.79 1.91
CA ALA A 77 -13.31 18.85 1.89
C ALA A 77 -14.53 18.48 1.04
N GLY A 78 -14.33 17.83 -0.12
CA GLY A 78 -15.41 17.42 -1.02
C GLY A 78 -16.08 16.12 -0.57
N LEU A 79 -15.43 14.98 -0.80
CA LEU A 79 -16.06 13.67 -0.57
C LEU A 79 -16.47 13.44 0.89
N THR A 80 -15.60 13.71 1.87
CA THR A 80 -15.92 13.54 3.30
C THR A 80 -17.13 14.37 3.73
N ALA A 81 -17.32 15.59 3.19
CA ALA A 81 -18.49 16.40 3.48
C ALA A 81 -19.76 15.73 2.95
N ARG A 82 -19.74 15.27 1.69
CA ARG A 82 -20.87 14.53 1.07
C ARG A 82 -21.19 13.21 1.77
N ILE A 83 -20.17 12.46 2.19
CA ILE A 83 -20.35 11.25 3.01
C ILE A 83 -21.10 11.59 4.30
N LYS A 84 -20.80 12.72 4.96
CA LYS A 84 -21.52 13.14 6.17
C LYS A 84 -22.94 13.63 5.93
N GLU A 85 -23.32 14.02 4.70
CA GLU A 85 -24.71 14.32 4.35
C GLU A 85 -25.59 13.05 4.38
N VAL A 86 -25.05 11.89 3.99
CA VAL A 86 -25.78 10.60 3.92
C VAL A 86 -25.51 9.66 5.10
N ALA A 87 -24.36 9.78 5.74
CA ALA A 87 -23.95 9.02 6.91
C ALA A 87 -23.32 9.95 7.98
N PRO A 88 -24.13 10.74 8.72
CA PRO A 88 -23.63 11.76 9.64
C PRO A 88 -22.73 11.23 10.76
N ASN A 89 -22.96 9.98 11.18
CA ASN A 89 -22.18 9.29 12.21
C ASN A 89 -20.87 8.68 11.69
N SER A 90 -20.59 8.79 10.39
CA SER A 90 -19.39 8.21 9.78
C SER A 90 -18.12 8.93 10.23
N LYS A 91 -17.18 8.17 10.79
CA LYS A 91 -15.85 8.70 11.15
C LYS A 91 -14.99 8.82 9.89
N SER A 92 -14.30 9.95 9.73
CA SER A 92 -13.31 10.14 8.66
C SER A 92 -11.90 9.98 9.21
N SER A 93 -11.11 9.06 8.67
CA SER A 93 -9.66 8.97 8.92
C SER A 93 -8.84 9.28 7.67
N HIS A 94 -7.60 9.70 7.87
CA HIS A 94 -6.62 9.74 6.78
C HIS A 94 -5.99 8.36 6.61
N CYS A 95 -5.72 7.97 5.36
CA CYS A 95 -5.05 6.74 5.00
C CYS A 95 -3.65 6.71 5.63
N VAL A 96 -3.43 5.71 6.49
CA VAL A 96 -2.14 5.51 7.17
C VAL A 96 -1.04 5.25 6.14
N ILE A 97 -1.32 4.42 5.13
CA ILE A 97 -0.38 4.12 4.02
C ILE A 97 0.02 5.40 3.26
N HIS A 98 -0.93 6.31 3.00
CA HIS A 98 -0.61 7.59 2.36
C HIS A 98 0.20 8.51 3.29
N LYS A 99 -0.16 8.60 4.58
CA LYS A 99 0.60 9.37 5.58
C LYS A 99 2.03 8.86 5.75
N GLU A 100 2.23 7.55 5.81
CA GLU A 100 3.56 6.91 5.85
C GLU A 100 4.34 7.18 4.57
N THR A 101 3.69 7.11 3.41
CA THR A 101 4.33 7.45 2.14
C THR A 101 4.78 8.92 2.12
N LEU A 102 3.93 9.87 2.54
CA LEU A 102 4.31 11.28 2.68
C LEU A 102 5.42 11.51 3.70
N ALA A 103 5.45 10.75 4.81
CA ALA A 103 6.55 10.79 5.78
C ALA A 103 7.86 10.28 5.15
N SER A 104 7.80 9.22 4.33
CA SER A 104 8.97 8.69 3.62
C SER A 104 9.51 9.62 2.52
N LEU A 105 8.69 10.52 1.97
CA LEU A 105 9.18 11.58 1.08
C LEU A 105 10.01 12.64 1.82
N LYS A 106 9.92 12.72 3.15
CA LYS A 106 10.71 13.59 4.03
C LYS A 106 11.92 12.88 4.65
N MET A 107 12.34 11.74 4.10
CA MET A 107 13.57 11.06 4.52
C MET A 107 14.78 11.99 4.39
N LEU A 108 15.73 11.81 5.31
CA LEU A 108 17.04 12.44 5.26
C LEU A 108 17.76 12.07 3.93
N PRO A 109 18.44 13.02 3.25
CA PRO A 109 19.11 12.78 1.97
C PRO A 109 20.08 11.60 2.00
N GLU A 110 20.76 11.40 3.13
CA GLU A 110 21.73 10.32 3.38
C GLU A 110 21.06 8.94 3.26
N PHE A 111 19.86 8.79 3.83
CA PHE A 111 19.09 7.55 3.77
C PHE A 111 18.59 7.26 2.34
N ASN A 112 18.24 8.31 1.59
CA ASN A 112 17.87 8.16 0.18
C ASN A 112 19.07 7.76 -0.69
N SER A 113 20.29 8.23 -0.38
CA SER A 113 21.51 7.75 -1.06
C SER A 113 21.73 6.26 -0.82
N ILE A 114 21.68 5.82 0.44
CA ILE A 114 21.84 4.40 0.82
C ILE A 114 20.80 3.52 0.10
N LEU A 115 19.55 3.96 0.03
CA LEU A 115 18.49 3.27 -0.70
C LEU A 115 18.82 3.16 -2.21
N ILE A 116 19.24 4.26 -2.85
CA ILE A 116 19.63 4.27 -4.27
C ILE A 116 20.81 3.33 -4.54
N ASP A 117 21.82 3.31 -3.67
CA ASP A 117 23.00 2.46 -3.84
C ASP A 117 22.68 0.97 -3.65
N ALA A 118 21.86 0.62 -2.65
CA ALA A 118 21.33 -0.74 -2.52
C ALA A 118 20.53 -1.17 -3.76
N VAL A 119 19.72 -0.27 -4.35
CA VAL A 119 18.95 -0.56 -5.57
C VAL A 119 19.88 -0.82 -6.77
N LYS A 120 20.99 -0.08 -6.90
CA LYS A 120 22.01 -0.36 -7.93
C LYS A 120 22.61 -1.75 -7.77
N VAL A 121 22.97 -2.16 -6.54
CA VAL A 121 23.53 -3.49 -6.25
C VAL A 121 22.54 -4.59 -6.65
N ILE A 122 21.27 -4.50 -6.24
CA ILE A 122 20.28 -5.53 -6.60
C ILE A 122 20.00 -5.55 -8.10
N ASN A 123 19.91 -4.38 -8.74
CA ASN A 123 19.75 -4.31 -10.19
C ASN A 123 20.95 -4.91 -10.94
N HIS A 124 22.18 -4.73 -10.45
CA HIS A 124 23.36 -5.37 -11.02
C HIS A 124 23.30 -6.90 -10.93
N ILE A 125 22.92 -7.46 -9.77
CA ILE A 125 22.75 -8.91 -9.59
C ILE A 125 21.62 -9.46 -10.48
N LYS A 126 20.52 -8.72 -10.62
CA LYS A 126 19.34 -9.13 -11.41
C LYS A 126 19.48 -8.89 -12.93
N ALA A 127 20.36 -7.98 -13.35
CA ALA A 127 20.59 -7.67 -14.77
C ALA A 127 21.20 -8.85 -15.55
N HIS A 128 21.89 -9.76 -14.85
CA HIS A 128 22.57 -10.90 -15.47
C HIS A 128 22.11 -12.21 -14.81
N ALA A 129 21.56 -13.12 -15.62
CA ALA A 129 21.09 -14.42 -15.16
C ALA A 129 22.21 -15.27 -14.52
N HIS A 130 23.46 -15.04 -14.90
CA HIS A 130 24.63 -15.66 -14.25
C HIS A 130 24.81 -15.15 -12.81
N ASN A 131 24.89 -13.82 -12.63
CA ASN A 131 25.01 -13.16 -11.33
C ASN A 131 23.86 -13.56 -10.39
N SER A 132 22.62 -13.60 -10.89
CA SER A 132 21.48 -14.09 -10.12
C SER A 132 21.64 -15.55 -9.68
N ARG A 133 22.11 -16.45 -10.55
CA ARG A 133 22.33 -17.87 -10.20
C ARG A 133 23.48 -18.06 -9.21
N LEU A 134 24.56 -17.29 -9.34
CA LEU A 134 25.67 -17.30 -8.39
C LEU A 134 25.22 -16.78 -7.02
N PHE A 135 24.49 -15.66 -6.99
CA PHE A 135 23.92 -15.13 -5.76
C PHE A 135 22.95 -16.13 -5.11
N ASP A 136 22.03 -16.74 -5.87
CA ASP A 136 21.10 -17.76 -5.36
C ASP A 136 21.79 -19.03 -4.85
N GLN A 137 23.03 -19.31 -5.29
CA GLN A 137 23.85 -20.40 -4.75
C GLN A 137 24.52 -19.99 -3.44
N LEU A 138 25.27 -18.88 -3.44
CA LEU A 138 25.89 -18.30 -2.24
C LEU A 138 24.87 -18.11 -1.11
N TYR A 139 23.66 -17.70 -1.48
CA TYR A 139 22.53 -17.54 -0.59
C TYR A 139 22.15 -18.83 0.15
N LYS A 140 22.10 -19.97 -0.56
CA LYS A 140 21.77 -21.28 0.01
C LYS A 140 22.88 -21.82 0.90
N GLU A 141 24.13 -21.55 0.54
CA GLU A 141 25.31 -21.92 1.33
C GLU A 141 25.37 -21.17 2.68
N MET A 142 24.66 -20.05 2.83
CA MET A 142 24.58 -19.24 4.05
C MET A 142 23.28 -19.45 4.87
N GLU A 143 22.48 -20.47 4.57
CA GLU A 143 21.28 -20.91 5.32
C GLU A 143 20.23 -19.82 5.66
N ALA A 144 20.14 -18.75 4.88
CA ALA A 144 19.22 -17.64 5.18
C ALA A 144 17.74 -17.95 4.79
N GLU A 145 16.78 -17.33 5.50
CA GLU A 145 15.34 -17.70 5.49
C GLU A 145 14.51 -17.31 4.24
N TYR A 146 14.99 -16.38 3.41
CA TYR A 146 14.24 -15.70 2.33
C TYR A 146 14.81 -15.95 0.93
N SER A 147 14.29 -16.98 0.25
CA SER A 147 14.77 -17.52 -1.03
C SER A 147 14.72 -16.62 -2.29
N CYS A 148 14.53 -15.29 -2.19
CA CYS A 148 14.54 -14.41 -3.36
C CYS A 148 14.88 -12.94 -3.06
N LEU A 149 15.86 -12.41 -3.79
CA LEU A 149 16.07 -10.98 -3.97
C LEU A 149 14.83 -10.32 -4.59
N LEU A 150 14.10 -9.52 -3.80
CA LEU A 150 13.02 -8.67 -4.28
C LEU A 150 13.57 -7.53 -5.16
N LEU A 151 12.99 -7.36 -6.35
CA LEU A 151 13.13 -6.10 -7.08
C LEU A 151 12.49 -4.97 -6.28
N TYR A 152 13.22 -3.86 -6.15
CA TYR A 152 12.71 -2.66 -5.51
C TYR A 152 11.56 -2.07 -6.35
N THR A 153 10.46 -1.74 -5.70
CA THR A 153 9.27 -1.14 -6.33
C THR A 153 8.77 0.02 -5.47
N GLU A 154 8.62 1.21 -6.08
CA GLU A 154 8.26 2.47 -5.41
C GLU A 154 6.76 2.58 -5.06
N ILE A 155 6.16 1.51 -4.53
CA ILE A 155 4.71 1.43 -4.30
C ILE A 155 4.26 1.90 -2.90
N GLY A 156 5.19 2.24 -2.00
CA GLY A 156 4.89 2.88 -0.70
C GLY A 156 5.97 2.68 0.36
N TRP A 157 5.85 3.34 1.52
CA TRP A 157 6.80 3.16 2.63
C TRP A 157 6.90 1.70 3.10
N LEU A 158 5.78 0.96 3.15
CA LEU A 158 5.77 -0.45 3.50
C LEU A 158 6.57 -1.33 2.51
N SER A 159 6.70 -0.94 1.23
CA SER A 159 7.63 -1.63 0.33
C SER A 159 9.07 -1.22 0.62
N LYS A 160 9.36 0.08 0.82
CA LYS A 160 10.72 0.57 1.16
C LYS A 160 11.27 -0.07 2.44
N GLY A 161 10.50 -0.07 3.53
CA GLY A 161 10.91 -0.61 4.83
C GLY A 161 11.10 -2.13 4.81
N LYS A 162 10.15 -2.90 4.26
CA LYS A 162 10.29 -4.36 4.12
C LYS A 162 11.44 -4.76 3.20
N TRP A 163 11.65 -3.99 2.13
CA TRP A 163 12.77 -4.20 1.21
C TRP A 163 14.11 -3.93 1.90
N LEU A 164 14.24 -2.81 2.63
CA LEU A 164 15.46 -2.50 3.40
C LEU A 164 15.75 -3.51 4.51
N SER A 165 14.74 -4.03 5.22
CA SER A 165 14.94 -5.13 6.20
C SER A 165 15.59 -6.33 5.53
N ARG A 166 15.09 -6.74 4.35
CA ARG A 166 15.65 -7.87 3.61
C ARG A 166 17.03 -7.59 3.04
N ILE A 167 17.34 -6.37 2.61
CA ILE A 167 18.71 -5.99 2.23
C ILE A 167 19.65 -6.08 3.44
N PHE A 168 19.20 -5.67 4.62
CA PHE A 168 19.98 -5.75 5.86
C PHE A 168 20.21 -7.19 6.34
N GLU A 169 19.22 -8.07 6.19
CA GLU A 169 19.35 -9.52 6.39
C GLU A 169 20.33 -10.12 5.37
N LEU A 170 20.27 -9.70 4.10
CA LEU A 170 21.14 -10.12 3.01
C LEU A 170 22.53 -9.47 2.98
N ARG A 171 22.87 -8.60 3.94
CA ARG A 171 24.08 -7.77 3.89
C ARG A 171 25.38 -8.58 3.71
N GLU A 172 25.50 -9.75 4.36
CA GLU A 172 26.71 -10.57 4.28
C GLU A 172 26.80 -11.36 2.97
N PRO A 173 25.74 -12.05 2.48
CA PRO A 173 25.69 -12.57 1.11
C PRO A 173 25.99 -11.50 0.05
N LEU A 174 25.45 -10.28 0.20
CA LEU A 174 25.68 -9.16 -0.73
C LEU A 174 27.13 -8.67 -0.70
N GLN A 175 27.69 -8.45 0.49
CA GLN A 175 29.08 -8.02 0.64
C GLN A 175 30.05 -9.06 0.09
N ARG A 176 29.78 -10.35 0.31
CA ARG A 176 30.60 -11.44 -0.20
C ARG A 176 30.50 -11.57 -1.72
N PHE A 177 29.28 -11.54 -2.28
CA PHE A 177 29.07 -11.57 -3.73
C PHE A 177 29.85 -10.45 -4.45
N LEU A 178 29.79 -9.22 -3.94
CA LEU A 178 30.49 -8.03 -4.44
C LEU A 178 32.01 -8.02 -4.20
N SER A 179 32.53 -8.97 -3.41
CA SER A 179 33.96 -9.16 -3.17
C SER A 179 34.54 -10.27 -4.05
N GLU A 180 33.69 -11.17 -4.54
CA GLU A 180 34.05 -12.33 -5.35
C GLU A 180 33.78 -12.12 -6.86
N ASN A 181 33.04 -11.08 -7.25
CA ASN A 181 32.63 -10.75 -8.63
C ASN A 181 32.61 -9.23 -8.89
#